data_AF-A0A949BIL6-F1
#
_entry.id   AF-A0A949BIL6-F1
#
_cell.length_a   1.000
_cell.length_b   1.000
_cell.length_c   1.000
_cell.angle_alpha   90.00
_cell.angle_beta   90.00
_cell.angle_gamma   90.00
#
_symmetry.space_group_name_H-M   'P 1'
#
loop_
_entity.id
_entity.type
_entity.pdbx_description
1 polymer ?
#
loop_
_entity_poly.entity_id
_entity_poly.type
_entity_poly.pdbx_seq_one_letter_code
_entity_poly.pdbx_strand_id
1 'polypeptide(L)'
;KKTLRTSNSQLTIVAVNGCCYGRDNKPDKGSYFKYCGQRFWEFISGDSELFIEIIEPLGYKAKEKNDDFVKSYSQMINIFAREFSNIFCKDNGDIDWNKLVRFNSGT
;
A
#
# COMPACT_ATOMS: atom_id res chain seq x y z
N LYS A 1 -27.76 -1.53 -9.33
CA LYS A 1 -27.02 -0.24 -9.47
C LYS A 1 -28.00 0.91 -9.71
N LYS A 2 -28.69 1.41 -8.67
CA LYS A 2 -29.45 2.67 -8.62
C LYS A 2 -30.14 2.78 -7.26
N THR A 3 -29.66 3.62 -6.35
CA THR A 3 -30.43 3.94 -5.13
C THR A 3 -30.08 5.31 -4.51
N LEU A 4 -29.96 6.36 -5.34
CA LEU A 4 -30.06 7.76 -4.88
C LEU A 4 -30.93 8.64 -5.81
N ARG A 5 -31.41 8.09 -6.94
CA ARG A 5 -32.27 8.82 -7.90
C ARG A 5 -33.75 8.84 -7.51
N THR A 6 -34.12 8.22 -6.39
CA THR A 6 -35.52 8.04 -5.95
C THR A 6 -35.92 8.93 -4.78
N SER A 7 -35.00 9.68 -4.17
CA SER A 7 -35.35 10.77 -3.26
C SER A 7 -35.34 12.08 -4.03
N ASN A 8 -36.45 12.82 -3.96
CA ASN A 8 -36.63 14.13 -4.59
C ASN A 8 -35.82 15.22 -3.84
N SER A 9 -34.55 14.96 -3.52
CA SER A 9 -33.77 15.72 -2.55
C SER A 9 -33.12 17.00 -3.11
N GLN A 10 -33.30 17.31 -4.40
CA GLN A 10 -32.63 18.41 -5.11
C GLN A 10 -31.09 18.44 -4.95
N LEU A 11 -30.48 17.36 -4.46
CA LEU A 11 -29.04 17.29 -4.23
C LEU A 11 -28.31 17.15 -5.57
N THR A 12 -27.44 18.10 -5.86
CA THR A 12 -26.49 17.98 -6.97
C THR A 12 -25.33 17.10 -6.51
N ILE A 13 -25.30 15.86 -7.01
CA ILE A 13 -24.26 14.89 -6.66
C ILE A 13 -23.26 14.81 -7.82
N VAL A 14 -21.99 15.03 -7.52
CA VAL A 14 -20.89 14.93 -8.51
C VAL A 14 -19.96 13.81 -8.09
N ALA A 15 -19.66 12.89 -9.02
CA ALA A 15 -18.68 11.83 -8.78
C ALA A 15 -17.25 12.39 -8.96
N VAL A 16 -16.39 12.18 -7.96
CA VAL A 16 -14.99 12.63 -7.98
C VAL A 16 -14.06 11.46 -7.70
N ASN A 17 -13.06 11.28 -8.56
CA ASN A 17 -11.90 10.43 -8.36
C ASN A 17 -10.76 11.30 -7.80
N GLY A 18 -10.47 11.11 -6.52
CA GLY A 18 -9.37 11.80 -5.83
C GLY A 18 -8.04 11.10 -6.04
N CYS A 19 -7.04 11.82 -6.52
CA CYS A 19 -5.67 11.35 -6.68
C CYS A 19 -4.74 12.22 -5.84
N CYS A 20 -4.17 11.64 -4.78
CA CYS A 20 -3.41 12.39 -3.77
C CYS A 20 -2.23 13.19 -4.34
N TYR A 21 -1.56 12.66 -5.37
CA TYR A 21 -0.37 13.28 -5.97
C TYR A 21 -0.36 13.09 -7.49
N GLY A 22 0.36 13.99 -8.18
CA GLY A 22 0.40 14.05 -9.64
C GLY A 22 -0.39 15.24 -10.19
N ARG A 23 -0.39 15.39 -11.52
CA ARG A 23 -1.11 16.48 -12.21
C ARG A 23 -1.98 15.91 -13.33
N ASP A 24 -3.20 16.41 -13.44
CA ASP A 24 -4.10 16.13 -14.55
C ASP A 24 -4.66 17.45 -15.10
N ASN A 25 -4.36 17.74 -16.36
CA ASN A 25 -4.80 18.96 -17.03
C ASN A 25 -6.19 18.83 -17.65
N LYS A 26 -6.79 17.63 -17.63
CA LYS A 26 -8.14 17.34 -18.18
C LYS A 26 -9.01 16.67 -17.12
N PRO A 27 -9.41 17.37 -16.04
CA PRO A 27 -10.07 16.75 -14.89
C PRO A 27 -11.44 16.15 -15.23
N ASP A 28 -12.19 16.72 -16.17
CA ASP A 28 -13.49 16.18 -16.58
C ASP A 28 -13.30 14.90 -17.43
N LYS A 29 -13.83 13.77 -16.94
CA LYS A 29 -13.85 12.47 -17.64
C LYS A 29 -15.26 12.09 -18.12
N GLY A 30 -16.20 13.03 -18.11
CA GLY A 30 -17.60 12.86 -18.50
C GLY A 30 -18.44 12.25 -17.38
N SER A 31 -18.11 11.04 -16.93
CA SER A 31 -18.88 10.36 -15.87
C SER A 31 -18.43 10.73 -14.45
N TYR A 32 -17.24 11.32 -14.30
CA TYR A 32 -16.67 11.78 -13.05
C TYR A 32 -15.59 12.85 -13.31
N PHE A 33 -15.25 13.61 -12.27
CA PHE A 33 -14.06 14.48 -12.27
C PHE A 33 -12.87 13.76 -11.63
N LYS A 34 -11.69 13.86 -12.23
CA LYS A 34 -10.43 13.44 -11.63
C LYS A 34 -9.69 14.68 -11.12
N TYR A 35 -9.53 14.78 -9.81
CA TYR A 35 -8.72 15.83 -9.20
C TYR A 35 -7.40 15.22 -8.70
N CYS A 36 -6.29 15.89 -8.97
CA CYS A 36 -4.94 15.41 -8.66
C CYS A 36 -4.14 16.45 -7.88
N GLY A 37 -3.35 15.99 -6.90
CA GLY A 37 -2.44 16.86 -6.15
C GLY A 37 -3.19 17.96 -5.40
N GLN A 38 -2.62 19.17 -5.42
CA GLN A 38 -3.19 20.37 -4.80
C GLN A 38 -4.70 20.51 -5.03
N ARG A 39 -5.15 20.34 -6.28
CA ARG A 39 -6.57 20.50 -6.64
C ARG A 39 -7.50 19.53 -5.91
N PHE A 40 -7.04 18.30 -5.64
CA PHE A 40 -7.83 17.34 -4.89
C PHE A 40 -7.89 17.70 -3.41
N TRP A 41 -6.73 18.02 -2.83
CA TRP A 41 -6.65 18.37 -1.41
C TRP A 41 -7.43 19.65 -1.10
N GLU A 42 -7.24 20.71 -1.88
CA GLU A 42 -8.01 21.95 -1.78
C GLU A 42 -9.51 21.72 -1.95
N PHE A 43 -9.92 20.84 -2.87
CA PHE A 43 -11.33 20.52 -3.08
C PHE A 43 -12.01 19.91 -1.84
N ILE A 44 -11.29 19.08 -1.07
CA ILE A 44 -11.88 18.40 0.10
C ILE A 44 -11.67 19.14 1.42
N SER A 45 -10.66 20.01 1.51
CA SER A 45 -10.32 20.72 2.75
C SER A 45 -10.63 22.22 2.72
N GLY A 46 -10.69 22.83 1.53
CA GLY A 46 -10.68 24.28 1.36
C GLY A 46 -9.30 24.93 1.53
N ASP A 47 -8.25 24.12 1.66
CA ASP A 47 -6.88 24.57 1.90
C ASP A 47 -5.95 24.15 0.74
N SER A 48 -5.35 25.14 0.09
CA SER A 48 -4.47 24.96 -1.06
C SER A 48 -3.11 24.35 -0.69
N GLU A 49 -2.68 24.44 0.58
CA GLU A 49 -1.35 24.01 1.03
C GLU A 49 -1.38 22.64 1.72
N LEU A 50 -2.57 22.10 2.02
CA LEU A 50 -2.72 20.82 2.74
C LEU A 50 -1.88 19.68 2.15
N PHE A 51 -1.72 19.62 0.82
CA PHE A 51 -0.95 18.57 0.16
C PHE A 51 0.55 18.54 0.55
N ILE A 52 1.09 19.70 0.98
CA ILE A 52 2.43 19.86 1.53
C ILE A 52 2.39 19.56 3.03
N GLU A 53 1.42 20.07 3.77
CA GLU A 53 1.34 19.88 5.22
C GLU A 53 1.25 18.39 5.62
N ILE A 54 0.63 17.55 4.79
CA ILE A 54 0.50 16.12 5.07
C ILE A 54 1.75 15.30 4.71
N ILE A 55 2.61 15.77 3.80
CA ILE A 55 3.72 14.93 3.30
C ILE A 55 4.80 14.70 4.37
N GLU A 56 5.09 15.74 5.16
CA GLU A 56 6.14 15.68 6.18
C GLU A 56 5.75 14.75 7.34
N PRO A 57 4.57 14.86 7.98
CA PRO A 57 4.11 13.91 8.99
C PRO A 57 4.00 12.47 8.47
N LEU A 58 3.60 12.28 7.21
CA LEU A 58 3.58 10.97 6.56
C LEU A 58 5.00 10.41 6.42
N GLY A 59 5.97 11.24 6.04
CA GLY A 59 7.38 10.83 5.92
C GLY A 59 7.97 10.34 7.24
N TYR A 60 7.81 11.10 8.33
CA TYR A 60 8.34 10.72 9.65
C TYR A 60 7.70 9.44 10.19
N LYS A 61 6.35 9.36 10.19
CA LYS A 61 5.64 8.17 10.69
C LYS A 61 5.89 6.95 9.80
N ALA A 62 6.01 7.14 8.49
CA ALA A 62 6.37 6.06 7.58
C ALA A 62 7.75 5.50 7.91
N LYS A 63 8.73 6.36 8.24
CA LYS A 63 10.06 5.91 8.64
C LYS A 63 10.03 5.05 9.91
N GLU A 64 9.36 5.51 10.97
CA GLU A 64 9.24 4.73 12.21
C GLU A 64 8.62 3.35 11.97
N LYS A 65 7.55 3.29 11.16
CA LYS A 65 6.93 2.01 10.79
C LYS A 65 7.83 1.14 9.91
N ASN A 66 8.63 1.74 9.04
CA ASN A 66 9.60 1.01 8.24
C ASN A 66 10.69 0.41 9.11
N ASP A 67 11.19 1.15 10.09
CA ASP A 67 12.25 0.67 10.99
C ASP A 67 11.75 -0.52 11.84
N ASP A 68 10.53 -0.43 12.38
CA ASP A 68 9.86 -1.54 13.07
C ASP A 68 9.65 -2.76 12.16
N PHE A 69 9.21 -2.51 10.92
CA PHE A 69 9.02 -3.55 9.91
C PHE A 69 10.33 -4.24 9.56
N VAL A 70 11.41 -3.49 9.31
CA VAL A 70 12.74 -4.03 8.96
C VAL A 70 13.28 -4.90 10.09
N LYS A 71 13.10 -4.48 11.34
CA LYS A 71 13.46 -5.28 12.51
C LYS A 71 12.69 -6.60 12.56
N SER A 72 11.37 -6.54 12.43
CA SER A 72 10.50 -7.72 12.47
C SER A 72 10.77 -8.67 11.29
N TYR A 73 11.02 -8.11 10.10
CA TYR A 73 11.38 -8.85 8.90
C TYR A 73 12.72 -9.58 9.08
N SER A 74 13.74 -8.90 9.61
CA SER A 74 15.05 -9.50 9.88
C SER A 74 14.95 -10.64 10.90
N GLN A 75 14.12 -10.49 11.94
CA GLN A 75 13.84 -11.57 12.89
C GLN A 75 13.22 -12.78 12.21
N MET A 76 12.26 -12.57 11.31
CA MET A 76 11.60 -13.63 10.55
C MET A 76 12.58 -14.37 9.63
N ILE A 77 13.45 -13.63 8.93
CA ILE A 77 14.52 -14.23 8.11
C ILE A 77 15.43 -15.12 8.96
N ASN A 78 15.83 -14.67 10.15
CA ASN A 78 16.67 -15.48 11.04
C ASN A 78 15.97 -16.75 11.54
N ILE A 79 14.67 -16.66 11.85
CA ILE A 79 13.87 -17.83 12.25
C ILE A 79 13.82 -18.84 11.10
N PHE A 80 13.46 -18.39 9.89
CA PHE A 80 13.39 -19.27 8.73
C PHE A 80 14.75 -19.85 8.33
N ALA A 81 15.83 -19.05 8.40
CA ALA A 81 17.18 -19.55 8.12
C ALA A 81 17.60 -20.64 9.12
N ARG A 82 17.25 -20.47 10.41
CA ARG A 82 17.50 -21.47 11.44
C ARG A 82 16.67 -22.73 11.23
N GLU A 83 15.37 -22.59 10.97
CA GLU A 83 14.50 -23.73 10.69
C GLU A 83 14.94 -24.47 9.43
N PHE A 84 15.29 -23.75 8.37
CA PHE A 84 15.85 -24.32 7.15
C PHE A 84 17.13 -25.08 7.46
N SER A 85 18.06 -24.49 8.22
CA SER A 85 19.33 -25.15 8.56
C SER A 85 19.11 -26.42 9.37
N ASN A 86 18.23 -26.37 10.37
CA ASN A 86 17.92 -27.53 11.22
C ASN A 86 17.26 -28.68 10.43
N ILE A 87 16.45 -28.36 9.42
CA ILE A 87 15.69 -29.37 8.67
C ILE A 87 16.48 -29.84 7.44
N PHE A 88 17.16 -28.96 6.73
CA PHE A 88 17.70 -29.22 5.38
C PHE A 88 19.22 -29.11 5.29
N CYS A 89 19.96 -28.82 6.36
CA CYS A 89 21.42 -28.89 6.35
C CYS A 89 21.94 -30.12 7.13
N LYS A 90 23.12 -30.60 6.73
CA LYS A 90 23.86 -31.68 7.38
C LYS A 90 24.73 -31.12 8.50
N ASP A 91 25.28 -31.99 9.35
CA ASP A 91 26.14 -31.60 10.48
C ASP A 91 27.40 -30.82 10.06
N ASN A 92 27.88 -31.02 8.82
CA ASN A 92 29.01 -30.28 8.26
C ASN A 92 28.63 -28.90 7.68
N GLY A 93 27.35 -28.52 7.75
CA GLY A 93 26.82 -27.25 7.25
C GLY A 93 26.35 -27.27 5.78
N ASP A 94 26.56 -28.36 5.04
CA ASP A 94 26.10 -28.46 3.65
C ASP A 94 24.58 -28.67 3.56
N ILE A 95 23.95 -28.12 2.54
CA ILE A 95 22.52 -28.39 2.25
C ILE A 95 22.35 -29.85 1.81
N ASP A 96 21.43 -30.56 2.45
CA ASP A 96 20.89 -31.84 1.99
C ASP A 96 19.85 -31.62 0.89
N TRP A 97 20.36 -31.42 -0.32
CA TRP A 97 19.53 -31.21 -1.52
C TRP A 97 18.53 -32.34 -1.78
N ASN A 98 18.89 -33.59 -1.48
CA ASN A 98 17.98 -34.72 -1.67
C ASN A 98 16.77 -34.61 -0.74
N LYS A 99 17.01 -34.25 0.53
CA LYS A 99 15.93 -34.03 1.50
C LYS A 99 15.06 -32.84 1.13
N LEU A 100 15.68 -31.72 0.73
CA LEU A 100 14.95 -30.51 0.34
C LEU A 100 14.07 -30.73 -0.90
N VAL A 101 14.61 -31.35 -1.96
CA VAL A 101 13.85 -31.60 -3.20
C VAL A 101 12.72 -32.61 -2.95
N ARG A 102 12.96 -33.67 -2.17
CA ARG A 102 11.89 -34.61 -1.78
C ARG A 102 10.81 -33.93 -0.95
N PHE A 103 11.16 -33.03 -0.04
CA PHE A 103 10.18 -32.26 0.73
C PHE A 103 9.32 -31.35 -0.16
N ASN A 104 9.93 -30.67 -1.14
CA ASN A 104 9.21 -29.74 -2.00
C ASN A 104 8.37 -30.43 -3.08
N SER A 105 8.83 -31.57 -3.61
CA SER A 105 8.28 -32.16 -4.83
C SER A 105 7.93 -33.65 -4.70
N GLY A 106 8.14 -34.25 -3.54
CA GLY A 106 7.78 -35.64 -3.26
C GLY A 106 6.29 -35.79 -2.97
N THR A 107 5.70 -36.87 -3.47
CA THR A 107 4.35 -37.36 -3.15
C THR A 107 4.32 -38.13 -1.84
#